data_AF-A0A286P3Q7-F1
#
_entry.id   AF-A0A286P3Q7-F1
#
_cell.length_a   1.000
_cell.length_b   1.000
_cell.length_c   1.000
_cell.angle_alpha   90.00
_cell.angle_beta   90.00
_cell.angle_gamma   90.00
#
_symmetry.space_group_name_H-M   'P 1'
#
loop_
_entity.id
_entity.type
_entity.pdbx_description
1 polymer ?
#
loop_
_entity_poly.entity_id
_entity_poly.type
_entity_poly.pdbx_seq_one_letter_code
_entity_poly.pdbx_strand_id
1 'polypeptide(L)'
;MDSPHPESPSSEEAVEFAGRSPAVSYVRSKHEVLRGVELTDFSWTVEPSERMMLFDFSIRNGSERRISRIEVVCLQYSADLEMIGPLKAVLPDVIEPNTTQSFMQIPAGFADSRVDRVSCLIPDLAFE
;
A
#
# COMPACT_ATOMS: atom_id res chain seq x y z
N MET A 1 35.32 3.94 -56.72
CA MET A 1 35.00 4.89 -55.64
C MET A 1 34.15 5.98 -56.25
N ASP A 2 32.86 5.96 -55.98
CA ASP A 2 32.09 7.07 -55.39
C ASP A 2 30.64 6.62 -55.25
N SER A 3 30.10 6.72 -54.04
CA SER A 3 28.79 6.20 -53.64
C SER A 3 27.68 7.23 -53.92
N PRO A 4 26.47 6.85 -54.35
CA PRO A 4 25.31 7.72 -54.24
C PRO A 4 24.75 7.68 -52.80
N HIS A 5 24.56 8.86 -52.21
CA HIS A 5 23.81 9.06 -50.97
C HIS A 5 22.37 8.55 -51.10
N PRO A 6 21.86 7.73 -50.17
CA PRO A 6 20.43 7.49 -50.07
C PRO A 6 19.76 8.65 -49.30
N GLU A 7 18.57 8.98 -49.79
CA GLU A 7 17.67 10.03 -49.31
C GLU A 7 17.34 9.86 -47.82
N SER A 8 17.27 10.98 -47.10
CA SER A 8 16.79 11.03 -45.72
C SER A 8 15.28 10.76 -45.68
N PRO A 9 14.79 9.76 -44.95
CA PRO A 9 13.36 9.66 -44.70
C PRO A 9 12.92 10.74 -43.70
N SER A 10 11.86 11.43 -44.13
CA SER A 10 11.13 12.50 -43.45
C SER A 10 10.83 12.16 -41.98
N SER A 11 11.13 13.13 -41.12
CA SER A 11 10.86 13.17 -39.69
C SER A 11 9.38 13.41 -39.38
N GLU A 12 8.48 12.51 -39.80
CA GLU A 12 7.05 12.59 -39.50
C GLU A 12 6.45 11.36 -38.79
N GLU A 13 7.22 10.29 -38.57
CA GLU A 13 6.77 9.11 -37.79
C GLU A 13 7.44 9.00 -36.41
N ALA A 14 7.99 10.09 -35.87
CA ALA A 14 8.63 10.11 -34.55
C ALA A 14 7.75 10.69 -33.43
N VAL A 15 6.43 10.75 -33.62
CA VAL A 15 5.50 11.33 -32.63
C VAL A 15 4.36 10.37 -32.31
N GLU A 16 4.67 9.10 -31.99
CA GLU A 16 3.68 8.26 -31.29
C GLU A 16 4.26 7.25 -30.29
N PHE A 17 5.60 7.21 -30.15
CA PHE A 17 6.29 6.35 -29.18
C PHE A 17 6.94 7.12 -28.01
N ALA A 18 6.57 8.38 -27.81
CA ALA A 18 7.04 9.19 -26.70
C ALA A 18 6.20 8.93 -25.42
N GLY A 19 6.58 7.87 -24.71
CA GLY A 19 6.83 7.99 -23.27
C GLY A 19 5.64 7.84 -22.32
N ARG A 20 5.20 6.59 -22.07
CA ARG A 20 4.93 6.22 -20.68
C ARG A 20 6.25 5.89 -20.01
N SER A 21 6.77 6.81 -19.20
CA SER A 21 7.90 6.51 -18.32
C SER A 21 7.58 5.24 -17.51
N PRO A 22 8.50 4.27 -17.40
CA PRO A 22 8.29 3.04 -16.63
C PRO A 22 7.78 3.30 -15.21
N ALA A 23 8.21 4.41 -14.60
CA ALA A 23 7.76 4.85 -13.28
C ALA A 23 6.25 5.17 -13.27
N VAL A 24 5.73 5.83 -14.30
CA VAL A 24 4.29 6.17 -14.41
C VAL A 24 3.45 4.90 -14.60
N SER A 25 3.95 3.94 -15.38
CA SER A 25 3.29 2.63 -15.54
C SER A 25 3.23 1.88 -14.22
N TYR A 26 4.34 1.81 -13.49
CA TYR A 26 4.42 1.13 -12.21
C TYR A 26 3.49 1.77 -11.16
N VAL A 27 3.50 3.10 -11.05
CA VAL A 27 2.62 3.83 -10.12
C VAL A 27 1.16 3.56 -10.43
N ARG A 28 0.76 3.58 -11.72
CA ARG A 28 -0.62 3.26 -12.10
C ARG A 28 -1.00 1.82 -11.74
N SER A 29 -0.14 0.84 -12.05
CA SER A 29 -0.37 -0.56 -11.69
C SER A 29 -0.49 -0.75 -10.18
N LYS A 30 0.36 -0.07 -9.39
CA LYS A 30 0.28 -0.09 -7.93
C LYS A 30 -1.06 0.45 -7.41
N HIS A 31 -1.54 1.57 -7.96
CA HIS A 31 -2.86 2.11 -7.59
C HIS A 31 -4.01 1.17 -7.98
N GLU A 32 -3.90 0.47 -9.12
CA GLU A 32 -4.89 -0.54 -9.52
C GLU A 32 -4.90 -1.72 -8.54
N VAL A 33 -3.73 -2.23 -8.13
CA VAL A 33 -3.63 -3.28 -7.11
C VAL A 33 -4.17 -2.80 -5.76
N LEU A 34 -3.73 -1.64 -5.26
CA LEU A 34 -4.18 -1.07 -3.98
C LEU A 34 -5.70 -0.92 -3.90
N ARG A 35 -6.36 -0.53 -5.01
CA ARG A 35 -7.83 -0.43 -5.06
C ARG A 35 -8.55 -1.77 -4.89
N GLY A 36 -7.88 -2.88 -5.19
CA GLY A 36 -8.40 -4.23 -4.97
C GLY A 36 -8.09 -4.79 -3.59
N VAL A 37 -7.35 -4.06 -2.74
CA VAL A 37 -6.98 -4.52 -1.40
C VAL A 37 -7.87 -3.86 -0.35
N GLU A 38 -8.48 -4.67 0.50
CA GLU A 38 -9.40 -4.23 1.54
C GLU A 38 -8.86 -4.63 2.92
N LEU A 39 -8.92 -3.71 3.89
CA LEU A 39 -8.68 -3.99 5.30
C LEU A 39 -10.04 -4.13 6.00
N THR A 40 -10.31 -5.29 6.59
CA THR A 40 -11.59 -5.62 7.23
C THR A 40 -11.38 -6.12 8.65
N ASP A 41 -12.47 -6.20 9.41
CA ASP A 41 -12.50 -6.83 10.74
C ASP A 41 -11.50 -6.23 11.73
N PHE A 42 -11.23 -4.94 11.59
CA PHE A 42 -10.26 -4.24 12.43
C PHE A 42 -10.76 -4.13 13.86
N SER A 43 -9.91 -4.52 14.81
CA SER A 43 -10.03 -4.21 16.22
C SER A 43 -8.66 -3.98 16.84
N TRP A 44 -8.65 -3.35 18.01
CA TRP A 44 -7.43 -3.07 18.73
C TRP A 44 -7.63 -3.28 20.22
N THR A 45 -6.54 -3.66 20.88
CA THR A 45 -6.44 -3.73 22.34
C THR A 45 -5.19 -3.00 22.79
N VAL A 46 -5.13 -2.69 24.08
CA VAL A 46 -3.93 -2.14 24.72
C VAL A 46 -3.48 -3.14 25.76
N GLU A 47 -2.25 -3.61 25.63
CA GLU A 47 -1.65 -4.45 26.64
C GLU A 47 -1.41 -3.61 27.92
N PRO A 48 -1.97 -3.98 29.09
CA PRO A 48 -1.93 -3.11 30.27
C PRO A 48 -0.53 -2.87 30.85
N SER A 49 0.37 -3.84 30.75
CA SER A 49 1.74 -3.80 31.30
C SER A 49 2.61 -2.79 30.59
N GLU A 50 2.61 -2.83 29.26
CA GLU A 50 3.53 -2.06 28.42
C GLU A 50 2.84 -0.91 27.71
N ARG A 51 1.50 -0.84 27.80
CA ARG A 51 0.65 0.07 27.02
C ARG A 51 0.85 -0.07 25.51
N MET A 52 1.25 -1.26 25.06
CA MET A 52 1.42 -1.57 23.65
C MET A 52 0.06 -1.73 22.98
N MET A 53 -0.16 -1.06 21.85
CA MET A 53 -1.32 -1.30 21.00
C MET A 53 -1.10 -2.55 20.15
N LEU A 54 -2.05 -3.45 20.25
CA LEU A 54 -2.10 -4.69 19.49
C LEU A 54 -3.28 -4.62 18.53
N PHE A 55 -3.04 -4.90 17.26
CA PHE A 55 -4.05 -4.84 16.22
C PHE A 55 -4.43 -6.23 15.72
N ASP A 56 -5.73 -6.45 15.58
CA ASP A 56 -6.31 -7.59 14.87
C ASP A 56 -7.02 -7.05 13.64
N PHE A 57 -6.76 -7.62 12.46
CA PHE A 57 -7.44 -7.26 11.22
C PHE A 57 -7.27 -8.35 10.17
N SER A 58 -8.12 -8.30 9.14
CA SER A 58 -7.97 -9.10 7.94
C SER A 58 -7.62 -8.21 6.75
N ILE A 59 -6.77 -8.72 5.86
CA ILE A 59 -6.53 -8.09 4.56
C ILE A 59 -7.03 -9.04 3.48
N ARG A 60 -7.94 -8.54 2.65
CA ARG A 60 -8.39 -9.21 1.43
C ARG A 60 -7.62 -8.67 0.24
N ASN A 61 -6.92 -9.54 -0.47
CA ASN A 61 -6.33 -9.24 -1.76
C ASN A 61 -7.33 -9.60 -2.87
N GLY A 62 -8.16 -8.66 -3.30
CA GLY A 62 -9.07 -8.82 -4.44
C GLY A 62 -8.43 -8.57 -5.81
N SER A 63 -7.10 -8.46 -5.88
CA SER A 63 -6.37 -8.28 -7.13
C SER A 63 -5.94 -9.62 -7.75
N GLU A 64 -5.52 -9.59 -9.02
CA GLU A 64 -4.93 -10.74 -9.72
C GLU A 64 -3.43 -10.93 -9.41
N ARG A 65 -2.86 -10.08 -8.56
CA ARG A 65 -1.43 -10.05 -8.26
C ARG A 65 -1.18 -10.49 -6.84
N ARG A 66 -0.06 -11.15 -6.63
CA ARG A 66 0.41 -11.45 -5.27
C ARG A 66 0.87 -10.14 -4.63
N ILE A 67 0.52 -9.92 -3.36
CA ILE A 67 0.94 -8.73 -2.61
C ILE A 67 1.80 -9.12 -1.40
N SER A 68 2.74 -8.25 -1.03
CA SER A 68 3.63 -8.43 0.12
C SER A 68 4.12 -7.08 0.67
N ARG A 69 4.88 -7.09 1.76
CA ARG A 69 5.44 -5.87 2.39
C ARG A 69 4.36 -4.80 2.60
N ILE A 70 3.20 -5.24 3.06
CA ILE A 70 2.02 -4.38 3.17
C ILE A 70 2.24 -3.43 4.34
N GLU A 71 2.19 -2.15 4.03
CA GLU A 71 2.22 -1.11 5.05
C GLU A 71 0.79 -0.87 5.53
N VAL A 72 0.57 -0.98 6.84
CA VAL A 72 -0.68 -0.60 7.50
C VAL A 72 -0.38 0.61 8.37
N VAL A 73 -1.09 1.71 8.12
CA VAL A 73 -1.00 2.94 8.91
C VAL A 73 -2.33 3.15 9.62
N CYS A 74 -2.26 3.26 10.94
CA CYS A 74 -3.41 3.48 11.80
C CYS A 74 -3.30 4.83 12.50
N LEU A 75 -4.31 5.68 12.35
CA LEU A 75 -4.40 6.99 12.97
C LEU A 75 -5.14 6.88 14.30
N GLN A 76 -4.51 7.38 15.37
CA GLN A 76 -5.11 7.48 16.70
C GLN A 76 -5.83 8.81 16.86
N TYR A 77 -7.03 8.77 17.44
CA TYR A 77 -7.83 9.95 17.74
C TYR A 77 -8.27 9.95 19.20
N SER A 78 -8.38 11.15 19.77
CA SER A 78 -9.02 11.35 21.07
C SER A 78 -10.54 11.22 20.98
N ALA A 79 -11.20 11.24 22.15
CA ALA A 79 -12.67 11.27 22.23
C ALA A 79 -13.28 12.50 21.50
N ASP A 80 -12.55 13.61 21.46
CA ASP A 80 -12.93 14.86 20.78
C ASP A 80 -12.53 14.88 19.28
N LEU A 81 -12.09 13.74 18.73
CA LEU A 81 -11.63 13.56 17.35
C LEU A 81 -10.36 14.36 16.99
N GLU A 82 -9.59 14.78 17.99
CA GLU A 82 -8.25 15.33 17.73
C GLU A 82 -7.30 14.21 17.31
N MET A 83 -6.59 14.40 16.20
CA MET A 83 -5.59 13.45 15.74
C MET A 83 -4.39 13.49 16.70
N ILE A 84 -4.09 12.34 17.30
CA ILE A 84 -2.99 12.17 18.26
C ILE A 84 -1.71 11.85 17.50
N GLY A 85 -1.77 10.86 16.61
CA GLY A 85 -0.63 10.45 15.80
C GLY A 85 -0.84 9.12 15.08
N PRO A 86 0.02 8.82 14.08
CA PRO A 86 0.00 7.55 13.37
C PRO A 86 0.80 6.46 14.09
N LEU A 87 0.34 5.22 13.96
CA LEU A 87 1.10 4.00 14.19
C LEU A 87 1.26 3.26 12.87
N LYS A 88 2.40 2.61 12.67
CA LYS A 88 2.74 1.93 11.42
C LYS A 88 3.21 0.52 11.71
N ALA A 89 2.67 -0.43 10.96
CA ALA A 89 3.14 -1.81 10.89
C ALA A 89 3.48 -2.16 9.43
N VAL A 90 4.52 -2.94 9.23
CA VAL A 90 4.85 -3.54 7.92
C VAL A 90 4.72 -5.04 8.06
N LEU A 91 3.82 -5.63 7.29
CA LEU A 91 3.52 -7.05 7.36
C LEU A 91 4.54 -7.84 6.52
N PRO A 92 5.17 -8.88 7.09
CA PRO A 92 6.15 -9.68 6.37
C PRO A 92 5.50 -10.67 5.40
N ASP A 93 4.23 -11.01 5.61
CA ASP A 93 3.54 -12.07 4.89
C ASP A 93 3.15 -11.68 3.46
N VAL A 94 2.99 -12.72 2.67
CA VAL A 94 2.53 -12.67 1.28
C VAL A 94 1.06 -13.07 1.26
N ILE A 95 0.22 -12.28 0.60
CA ILE A 95 -1.20 -12.58 0.41
C ILE A 95 -1.44 -12.93 -1.06
N GLU A 96 -1.89 -14.15 -1.31
CA GLU A 96 -2.15 -14.65 -2.66
C GLU A 96 -3.37 -13.97 -3.30
N PRO A 97 -3.46 -13.93 -4.65
CA PRO A 97 -4.60 -13.35 -5.36
C PRO A 97 -5.94 -13.93 -4.91
N ASN A 98 -6.94 -13.05 -4.78
CA ASN A 98 -8.32 -13.39 -4.40
C ASN A 98 -8.47 -14.12 -3.06
N THR A 99 -7.53 -13.93 -2.13
CA THR A 99 -7.57 -14.52 -0.78
C THR A 99 -7.71 -13.46 0.30
N THR A 100 -8.12 -13.90 1.50
CA THR A 100 -8.13 -13.09 2.72
C THR A 100 -7.20 -13.74 3.73
N GLN A 101 -6.34 -12.94 4.36
CA GLN A 101 -5.47 -13.36 5.44
C GLN A 101 -5.74 -12.52 6.69
N SER A 102 -5.86 -13.20 7.83
CA SER A 102 -6.06 -12.55 9.13
C SER A 102 -4.74 -12.44 9.89
N PHE A 103 -4.58 -11.30 10.55
CA PHE A 103 -3.42 -10.93 11.34
C PHE A 103 -3.91 -10.63 12.75
N MET A 104 -3.31 -11.29 13.74
CA MET A 104 -3.73 -11.21 15.14
C MET A 104 -2.58 -10.70 15.99
N GLN A 105 -2.89 -9.80 16.91
CA GLN A 105 -2.03 -9.23 17.93
C GLN A 105 -0.77 -8.60 17.34
N ILE A 106 -0.92 -7.89 16.21
CA ILE A 106 0.18 -7.19 15.56
C ILE A 106 0.59 -6.00 16.43
N PRO A 107 1.84 -5.95 16.93
CA PRO A 107 2.31 -4.82 17.71
C PRO A 107 2.51 -3.60 16.81
N ALA A 108 1.84 -2.50 17.13
CA ALA A 108 1.85 -1.28 16.32
C ALA A 108 2.59 -0.10 16.95
N GLY A 109 2.85 -0.17 18.25
CA GLY A 109 3.52 0.87 19.03
C GLY A 109 2.83 1.11 20.37
N PHE A 110 3.17 2.22 21.03
CA PHE A 110 2.62 2.56 22.33
C PHE A 110 1.35 3.41 22.21
N ALA A 111 0.33 3.09 23.00
CA ALA A 111 -0.91 3.83 23.08
C ALA A 111 -0.73 5.17 23.80
N ASP A 112 -1.22 6.27 23.23
CA ASP A 112 -1.42 7.51 23.99
C ASP A 112 -2.54 7.30 25.02
N SER A 113 -2.45 7.93 26.20
CA SER A 113 -3.49 7.85 27.24
C SER A 113 -4.85 8.42 26.83
N ARG A 114 -4.89 9.21 25.77
CA ARG A 114 -6.10 9.87 25.28
C ARG A 114 -6.77 9.12 24.14
N VAL A 115 -6.20 8.00 23.66
CA VAL A 115 -6.75 7.28 22.51
C VAL A 115 -8.15 6.74 22.84
N ASP A 116 -9.11 7.09 21.98
CA ASP A 116 -10.51 6.62 22.03
C ASP A 116 -10.88 5.89 20.75
N ARG A 117 -10.32 6.32 19.61
CA ARG A 117 -10.61 5.73 18.30
C ARG A 117 -9.34 5.50 17.50
N VAL A 118 -9.39 4.49 16.65
CA VAL A 118 -8.33 4.16 15.70
C VAL A 118 -8.96 3.90 14.34
N SER A 119 -8.34 4.43 13.29
CA SER A 119 -8.72 4.18 11.89
C SER A 119 -7.50 3.79 11.08
N CYS A 120 -7.59 2.71 10.32
CA CYS A 120 -6.46 2.15 9.57
C CYS A 120 -6.67 2.20 8.06
N LEU A 121 -5.56 2.31 7.34
CA LEU A 121 -5.50 2.27 5.89
C LEU A 121 -4.20 1.59 5.43
N ILE A 122 -4.21 1.12 4.19
CA ILE A 122 -3.05 0.53 3.52
C ILE A 122 -2.54 1.53 2.48
N PRO A 123 -1.50 2.34 2.79
CA PRO A 123 -1.00 3.31 1.82
C PRO A 123 -0.04 2.69 0.80
N ASP A 124 0.58 1.55 1.14
CA ASP A 124 1.65 0.95 0.34
C ASP A 124 1.69 -0.58 0.47
N LEU A 125 2.14 -1.25 -0.60
CA LEU A 125 2.47 -2.66 -0.71
C LEU A 125 3.46 -2.89 -1.87
N ALA A 126 4.14 -4.03 -1.86
CA ALA A 126 4.81 -4.60 -3.02
C ALA A 126 3.90 -5.61 -3.73
N PHE A 127 4.07 -5.79 -5.04
CA PHE A 127 3.30 -6.74 -5.84
C PHE A 127 4.15 -7.41 -6.92
N GLU A 128 3.77 -8.64 -7.28
CA GLU A 128 4.41 -9.47 -8.31
C GLU A 128 3.41 -9.85 -9.41
#